data_AF-A0A2B7GP28-F1
#
_entry.id   AF-A0A2B7GP28-F1
#
_cell.length_a   1.000
_cell.length_b   1.000
_cell.length_c   1.000
_cell.angle_alpha   90.00
_cell.angle_beta   90.00
_cell.angle_gamma   90.00
#
_symmetry.space_group_name_H-M   'P 1'
#
loop_
_entity.id
_entity.type
_entity.pdbx_description
1 polymer ?
#
loop_
_entity_poly.entity_id
_entity_poly.type
_entity_poly.pdbx_seq_one_letter_code
_entity_poly.pdbx_strand_id
1 'polypeptide(L)' 'MSFTDPFFIVSSFLAGAFMCAMSGTLTLLTLLLDTKNANAEFVILMSLIAFGFGAATMRITSNPVQAWLIDVWSAIV' A
#
# COMPACT_ATOMS: atom_id res chain seq x y z
N MET A 1 17.47 2.50 -12.00
CA MET A 1 17.02 1.26 -11.34
C MET A 1 16.13 0.53 -12.31
N SER A 2 16.45 -0.72 -12.60
CA SER A 2 15.68 -1.57 -13.48
C SER A 2 14.42 -2.05 -12.77
N PHE A 3 13.33 -2.23 -13.52
CA PHE A 3 12.09 -2.82 -13.00
C PHE A 3 12.25 -4.28 -12.52
N THR A 4 13.39 -4.89 -12.79
CA THR A 4 13.76 -6.25 -12.35
C THR A 4 14.57 -6.25 -11.04
N ASP A 5 14.97 -5.08 -10.53
CA ASP A 5 15.76 -5.01 -9.30
C ASP A 5 14.91 -5.47 -8.09
N PRO A 6 15.34 -6.49 -7.31
CA PRO A 6 14.56 -7.02 -6.20
C PRO A 6 14.30 -5.98 -5.11
N PHE A 7 15.28 -5.10 -4.85
CA PHE A 7 15.09 -3.97 -3.94
C PHE A 7 13.99 -3.02 -4.40
N PHE A 8 13.91 -2.73 -5.71
CA PHE A 8 12.88 -1.86 -6.28
C PHE A 8 11.49 -2.50 -6.19
N ILE A 9 11.40 -3.81 -6.44
CA ILE A 9 10.16 -4.59 -6.36
C ILE A 9 9.63 -4.60 -4.91
N VAL A 10 10.49 -4.94 -3.94
CA VAL A 10 10.12 -5.00 -2.52
C VAL A 10 9.79 -3.61 -1.97
N SER A 11 10.58 -2.58 -2.32
CA SER A 11 10.30 -1.21 -1.88
C SER A 11 8.99 -0.68 -2.45
N SER A 12 8.66 -1.03 -3.70
CA SER A 12 7.40 -0.64 -4.34
C SER A 12 6.19 -1.31 -3.70
N PHE A 13 6.30 -2.60 -3.36
CA PHE A 13 5.27 -3.31 -2.60
C PHE A 13 5.07 -2.70 -1.21
N LEU A 14 6.18 -2.40 -0.51
CA LEU A 14 6.14 -1.79 0.82
C LEU A 14 5.57 -0.37 0.79
N ALA A 15 5.86 0.41 -0.26
CA ALA A 15 5.24 1.72 -0.46
C ALA A 15 3.73 1.61 -0.67
N GLY A 16 3.26 0.62 -1.44
CA GLY A 16 1.82 0.31 -1.55
C GLY A 16 1.19 -0.05 -0.21
N ALA A 17 1.88 -0.86 0.60
CA ALA A 17 1.47 -1.19 1.98
C ALA A 17 1.35 0.02 2.89
N PHE A 18 2.35 0.90 2.84
CA PHE A 18 2.34 2.11 3.63
C PHE A 18 1.19 3.03 3.22
N MET A 19 0.96 3.22 1.91
CA MET A 19 -0.16 4.02 1.42
C MET A 19 -1.51 3.47 1.88
N CYS A 20 -1.73 2.16 1.78
CA CYS A 20 -2.97 1.52 2.25
C CYS A 20 -3.16 1.68 3.77
N ALA A 21 -2.10 1.46 4.56
CA ALA A 21 -2.18 1.54 6.02
C ALA A 21 -2.45 2.98 6.49
N MET A 22 -1.73 3.96 5.96
CA MET A 22 -1.89 5.37 6.32
C MET A 22 -3.26 5.90 5.89
N SER A 23 -3.67 5.60 4.66
CA SER A 23 -4.99 5.99 4.16
C SER A 23 -6.14 5.35 4.94
N GLY A 24 -6.07 4.03 5.18
CA GLY A 24 -7.08 3.30 5.96
C GLY A 24 -7.17 3.81 7.41
N THR A 25 -6.04 4.20 8.00
CA THR A 25 -6.01 4.79 9.34
C THR A 25 -6.65 6.18 9.34
N LEU A 26 -6.38 6.99 8.31
CA LEU A 26 -6.99 8.32 8.14
C LEU A 26 -8.51 8.22 7.96
N THR A 27 -9.00 7.31 7.11
CA THR A 27 -10.45 7.13 6.91
C THR A 27 -11.12 6.69 8.21
N LEU A 28 -10.53 5.74 8.93
CA LEU A 28 -11.07 5.23 10.19
C LEU A 28 -11.08 6.32 11.27
N LEU A 29 -9.99 7.07 11.43
CA LEU A 29 -9.94 8.23 12.34
C LEU A 29 -10.99 9.28 11.97
N THR A 30 -11.14 9.59 10.68
CA THR A 30 -12.10 10.60 10.21
C THR A 30 -13.55 10.16 10.46
N LEU A 31 -13.84 8.85 10.37
CA LEU A 31 -15.14 8.29 10.73
C LEU A 31 -15.39 8.31 12.24
N LEU A 32 -14.38 8.07 13.07
CA LEU A 32 -14.50 8.05 14.53
C LEU A 32 -14.56 9.45 15.17
N LEU A 33 -13.89 10.45 14.59
CA LEU A 33 -13.76 11.82 15.13
C LEU A 33 -14.92 12.77 14.82
N ASP A 34 -16.04 12.25 14.30
CA ASP A 34 -17.27 12.96 13.91
C ASP A 34 -17.25 13.59 12.51
N THR A 35 -18.26 13.23 11.70
CA THR A 35 -18.44 13.59 10.28
C THR A 35 -19.01 14.99 10.07
N LYS A 36 -19.31 15.75 11.14
CA LYS A 36 -19.89 17.10 11.04
C LYS A 36 -18.88 18.19 10.64
N ASN A 37 -17.65 17.79 10.33
CA ASN A 37 -16.65 18.69 9.79
C ASN A 37 -16.82 18.77 8.26
N ALA A 38 -16.99 19.97 7.71
CA ALA A 38 -17.26 20.18 6.27
C ALA A 38 -16.18 19.58 5.33
N ASN A 39 -15.00 19.30 5.87
CA ASN A 39 -13.87 18.72 5.13
C ASN A 39 -13.75 17.19 5.27
N ALA A 40 -14.55 16.55 6.14
CA ALA A 40 -14.45 15.12 6.43
C ALA A 40 -14.74 14.25 5.20
N GLU A 41 -15.76 14.60 4.41
CA GLU A 41 -16.12 13.88 3.18
C GLU A 41 -14.99 13.92 2.14
N PHE A 42 -14.34 15.08 1.99
CA PHE A 42 -13.21 15.24 1.08
C PHE A 42 -12.00 14.40 1.52
N VAL A 43 -11.69 14.39 2.82
CA VAL A 43 -10.61 13.59 3.39
C VAL A 43 -10.88 12.10 3.21
N ILE A 44 -12.12 11.65 3.42
CA ILE A 44 -12.53 10.26 3.20
C ILE A 44 -12.36 9.87 1.73
N LEU A 45 -12.84 10.69 0.79
CA LEU A 45 -12.72 10.43 -0.65
C LEU A 45 -11.25 10.36 -1.10
N MET A 46 -10.42 11.33 -0.71
CA MET A 46 -9.00 11.34 -1.07
C MET A 46 -8.24 10.16 -0.48
N SER A 47 -8.57 9.79 0.76
CA SER A 47 -7.98 8.61 1.38
C SER A 47 -8.41 7.35 0.61
N LEU A 48 -9.69 7.18 0.26
CA LEU A 48 -10.16 6.00 -0.49
C LEU A 48 -9.47 5.86 -1.86
N ILE A 49 -9.19 6.98 -2.54
CA ILE A 49 -8.40 6.99 -3.78
C ILE A 49 -6.96 6.54 -3.52
N ALA A 50 -6.31 7.09 -2.50
CA ALA A 50 -4.95 6.69 -2.11
C ALA A 50 -4.87 5.22 -1.69
N PHE A 51 -5.91 4.70 -1.04
CA PHE A 51 -6.04 3.28 -0.68
C PHE A 51 -6.13 2.39 -1.93
N GLY A 52 -6.97 2.77 -2.89
CA GLY A 52 -7.11 2.05 -4.16
C GLY A 52 -5.80 2.02 -4.96
N PHE A 53 -5.07 3.14 -4.98
CA PHE A 53 -3.76 3.21 -5.62
C PHE A 53 -2.74 2.28 -4.94
N GLY A 54 -2.63 2.34 -3.61
CA GLY A 54 -1.74 1.44 -2.85
C GLY A 54 -2.05 -0.04 -3.08
N ALA A 55 -3.35 -0.40 -3.12
CA ALA A 55 -3.79 -1.77 -3.38
C ALA A 55 -3.47 -2.22 -4.81
N ALA A 56 -3.60 -1.34 -5.80
CA ALA A 56 -3.20 -1.63 -7.17
C ALA A 56 -1.68 -1.85 -7.28
N THR A 57 -0.88 -1.01 -6.62
CA THR A 57 0.59 -1.17 -6.57
C THR A 57 0.98 -2.49 -5.93
N MET A 58 0.38 -2.88 -4.80
CA MET A 58 0.59 -4.19 -4.20
C MET A 58 0.22 -5.33 -5.14
N ARG A 59 -0.90 -5.23 -5.84
CA ARG A 59 -1.38 -6.30 -6.72
C ARG A 59 -0.41 -6.57 -7.87
N ILE A 60 0.19 -5.52 -8.43
CA ILE A 60 1.16 -5.63 -9.52
C ILE A 60 2.49 -6.19 -9.01
N THR A 61 2.88 -5.85 -7.79
CA THR A 61 4.16 -6.24 -7.20
C THR A 61 4.11 -7.53 -6.38
N SER A 62 2.93 -8.10 -6.10
CA SER A 62 2.77 -9.28 -5.25
C SER A 62 3.46 -10.52 -5.81
N ASN A 63 3.26 -10.82 -7.09
CA ASN A 63 3.83 -12.00 -7.76
C ASN A 63 5.37 -11.96 -7.81
N PRO A 64 6.02 -10.86 -8.25
CA PRO A 64 7.47 -10.80 -8.24
C PRO A 64 8.08 -10.76 -6.83
N VAL A 65 7.39 -10.17 -5.83
CA VAL A 65 7.82 -10.24 -4.42
C VAL A 65 7.77 -11.68 -3.91
N GLN A 66 6.72 -12.44 -4.20
CA GLN A 66 6.61 -13.84 -3.79
C GLN A 66 7.70 -14.71 -4.42
N ALA A 67 7.95 -14.55 -5.72
CA ALA A 67 9.03 -15.26 -6.41
C ALA A 67 10.40 -14.97 -5.78
N TRP A 68 10.69 -13.69 -5.49
CA TRP A 68 11.91 -13.31 -4.78
C TRP A 68 12.00 -13.93 -3.38
N LEU A 69 10.90 -13.93 -2.63
CA LEU A 69 10.88 -14.46 -1.26
C LEU A 69 11.13 -15.98 -1.24
N ILE A 70 10.59 -16.71 -2.22
CA ILE A 70 10.82 -18.15 -2.41
C ILE A 70 12.28 -18.41 -2.78
N ASP A 71 12.86 -17.62 -3.69
CA ASP A 71 14.25 -17.75 -4.13
C ASP A 71 15.22 -17.54 -2.94
N VAL A 72 15.01 -16.47 -2.16
CA VAL A 72 15.78 -16.20 -0.93
C VAL A 72 15.61 -17.32 0.09
N TRP A 73 14.39 -17.81 0.30
CA TRP A 73 14.15 -18.91 1.24
C TRP A 73 14.87 -20.19 0.81
N SER A 74 14.85 -20.52 -0.48
CA SER A 74 15.55 -21.68 -1.04
C SER A 74 17.06 -21.56 -1.03
N ALA A 75 17.60 -20.34 -0.97
CA ALA A 75 19.03 -20.10 -0.82
C ALA A 75 19.51 -20.21 0.63
N ILE A 76 18.59 -20.11 1.60
CA ILE A 76 18.88 -20.15 3.05
C ILE A 76 18.68 -21.55 3.63
N VAL A 77 17.70 -22.32 3.13
CA VAL A 77 17.36 -23.69 3.55
C VAL A 77 18.07 -24.72 2.67
#